data_AF-A0A3P1ZDY6-F1
#
_entry.id   AF-A0A3P1ZDY6-F1
#
_cell.length_a   1.000
_cell.length_b   1.000
_cell.length_c   1.000
_cell.angle_alpha   90.00
_cell.angle_beta   90.00
_cell.angle_gamma   90.00
#
_symmetry.space_group_name_H-M   'P 1'
#
loop_
_entity.id
_entity.type
_entity.pdbx_description
1 polymer ?
#
loop_
_entity_poly.entity_id
_entity_poly.type
_entity_poly.pdbx_seq_one_letter_code
_entity_poly.pdbx_strand_id
1 'polypeptide(L)'
;PGEGEAWKVLYVDGEMPLDDIQARAAMIQRGKVLTQPGTFDPEKSRKNLRFMARSHQEIDAPFTDLADEDRNDTLLHAIIEDGCNLVILDNLSTLAELDDENAANAFNKPVIFLQKLKSANVACLLVHHTNKQGDAYRGSSKIATTFETLMMLSAVEN
;
A
#
# COMPACT_ATOMS: atom_id res chain seq x y z
N PRO A 1 8.74 -14.85 -7.92
CA PRO A 1 10.00 -15.49 -7.45
C PRO A 1 9.95 -17.01 -7.59
N GLY A 2 11.12 -17.61 -7.79
CA GLY A 2 11.27 -19.07 -7.76
C GLY A 2 11.02 -19.63 -6.36
N GLU A 3 10.91 -20.95 -6.26
CA GLU A 3 10.75 -21.65 -4.99
C GLU A 3 11.97 -21.35 -4.08
N GLY A 4 11.73 -20.79 -2.89
CA GLY A 4 12.78 -20.42 -1.93
C GLY A 4 13.29 -18.97 -2.00
N GLU A 5 12.87 -18.18 -2.99
CA GLU A 5 13.19 -16.74 -3.06
C GLU A 5 12.17 -15.90 -2.27
N ALA A 6 12.67 -15.01 -1.41
CA ALA A 6 11.83 -14.11 -0.64
C ALA A 6 11.31 -12.96 -1.52
N TRP A 7 10.00 -12.69 -1.40
CA TRP A 7 9.28 -11.70 -2.19
C TRP A 7 9.68 -10.27 -1.81
N LYS A 8 9.87 -9.39 -2.80
CA LYS A 8 10.09 -7.96 -2.59
C LYS A 8 8.76 -7.23 -2.40
N VAL A 9 8.71 -6.38 -1.39
CA VAL A 9 7.52 -5.64 -0.95
C VAL A 9 7.85 -4.16 -0.84
N LEU A 10 7.04 -3.32 -1.49
CA LEU A 10 7.04 -1.89 -1.26
C LEU A 10 5.81 -1.50 -0.44
N TYR A 11 6.02 -0.87 0.70
CA TYR A 11 4.99 -0.26 1.52
C TYR A 11 4.99 1.25 1.27
N VAL A 12 3.90 1.79 0.76
CA VAL A 12 3.72 3.22 0.50
C VAL A 12 2.80 3.79 1.56
N ASP A 13 3.31 4.71 2.35
CA ASP A 13 2.58 5.33 3.46
C ASP A 13 2.42 6.85 3.24
N GLY A 14 1.19 7.34 3.26
CA GLY A 14 0.86 8.75 3.03
C GLY A 14 0.79 9.63 4.28
N GLU A 15 0.76 9.06 5.49
CA GLU A 15 0.34 9.78 6.72
C GLU A 15 1.26 9.54 7.91
N MET A 16 1.71 8.31 8.12
CA MET A 16 2.40 7.89 9.33
C MET A 16 3.77 8.57 9.47
N PRO A 17 4.12 9.10 10.66
CA PRO A 17 5.45 9.61 10.94
C PRO A 17 6.53 8.53 10.77
N LEU A 18 7.71 8.94 10.28
CA LEU A 18 8.81 8.01 10.03
C LEU A 18 9.22 7.22 11.28
N ASP A 19 9.29 7.89 12.43
CA ASP A 19 9.67 7.25 13.71
C ASP A 19 8.64 6.17 14.12
N ASP A 20 7.35 6.39 13.84
CA ASP A 20 6.29 5.42 14.11
C ASP A 20 6.39 4.21 13.17
N ILE A 21 6.66 4.43 11.88
CA ILE A 21 6.90 3.35 10.91
C ILE A 21 8.07 2.48 11.37
N GLN A 22 9.19 3.12 11.75
CA GLN A 22 10.38 2.41 12.23
C GLN A 22 10.11 1.63 13.51
N ALA A 23 9.46 2.25 14.50
CA ALA A 23 9.13 1.61 15.77
C ALA A 23 8.19 0.40 15.57
N ARG A 24 7.16 0.54 14.74
CA ARG A 24 6.20 -0.54 14.43
C ARG A 24 6.87 -1.68 13.66
N ALA A 25 7.66 -1.38 12.63
CA ALA A 25 8.41 -2.38 11.88
C ALA A 25 9.36 -3.18 12.79
N ALA A 26 10.09 -2.50 13.68
CA ALA A 26 10.97 -3.13 14.66
C ALA A 26 10.19 -4.02 15.65
N MET A 27 9.03 -3.56 16.12
CA MET A 27 8.15 -4.33 17.01
C MET A 27 7.66 -5.62 16.33
N ILE A 28 7.17 -5.52 15.09
CA ILE A 28 6.70 -6.68 14.31
C ILE A 28 7.85 -7.66 14.07
N GLN A 29 9.02 -7.17 13.65
CA GLN A 29 10.20 -8.01 13.42
C GLN A 29 10.60 -8.77 14.69
N ARG A 30 10.67 -8.09 15.85
CA ARG A 30 10.96 -8.73 17.14
C ARG A 30 9.92 -9.80 17.47
N GLY A 31 8.63 -9.50 17.30
CA GLY A 31 7.55 -10.47 17.50
C GLY A 31 7.67 -11.70 16.61
N LYS A 32 8.04 -11.52 15.32
CA LYS A 32 8.28 -12.63 14.39
C LYS A 32 9.47 -13.49 14.79
N VAL A 33 10.59 -12.88 15.18
CA VAL A 33 11.77 -13.61 15.70
C VAL A 33 11.40 -14.48 16.92
N LEU A 34 10.60 -13.95 17.83
CA LEU A 34 10.19 -14.67 19.05
C LEU A 34 9.18 -15.79 18.78
N THR A 35 8.23 -15.58 17.87
CA THR A 35 7.13 -16.52 17.61
C THR A 35 7.44 -17.56 16.53
N GLN A 36 8.44 -17.32 15.69
CA GLN A 36 8.81 -18.15 14.55
C GLN A 36 10.33 -18.39 14.49
N PRO A 37 10.94 -18.98 15.54
CA PRO A 37 12.38 -19.17 15.59
C PRO A 37 12.84 -20.13 14.49
N GLY A 38 13.88 -19.74 13.76
CA GLY A 38 14.50 -20.56 12.71
C GLY A 38 13.78 -20.55 11.35
N THR A 39 12.60 -19.94 11.25
CA THR A 39 11.87 -19.79 9.97
C THR A 39 11.80 -18.36 9.47
N PHE A 40 11.82 -17.38 10.38
CA PHE A 40 11.91 -15.96 10.01
C PHE A 40 13.38 -15.52 9.88
N ASP A 41 13.73 -14.93 8.74
CA ASP A 41 15.06 -14.36 8.45
C ASP A 41 14.98 -12.81 8.48
N PRO A 42 15.50 -12.17 9.54
CA PRO A 42 15.43 -10.72 9.69
C PRO A 42 16.18 -9.94 8.60
N GLU A 43 17.33 -10.45 8.14
CA GLU A 43 18.12 -9.76 7.11
C GLU A 43 17.43 -9.83 5.75
N LYS A 44 16.83 -10.98 5.39
CA LYS A 44 15.98 -11.07 4.20
C LYS A 44 14.78 -10.14 4.30
N SER A 45 14.12 -10.08 5.46
CA SER A 45 13.00 -9.16 5.68
C SER A 45 13.43 -7.70 5.45
N ARG A 46 14.56 -7.27 6.02
CA ARG A 46 15.07 -5.91 5.89
C ARG A 46 15.47 -5.55 4.45
N LYS A 47 15.99 -6.53 3.69
CA LYS A 47 16.35 -6.33 2.29
C LYS A 47 15.12 -6.22 1.38
N ASN A 48 14.07 -6.97 1.70
CA ASN A 48 12.93 -7.14 0.81
C ASN A 48 11.71 -6.31 1.15
N LEU A 49 11.56 -5.81 2.38
CA LEU A 49 10.50 -4.88 2.78
C LEU A 49 11.05 -3.46 2.79
N ARG A 50 10.59 -2.65 1.86
CA ARG A 50 10.96 -1.23 1.73
C ARG A 50 9.76 -0.35 2.06
N PHE A 51 10.03 0.79 2.66
CA PHE A 51 9.02 1.80 2.97
C PHE A 51 9.26 3.06 2.14
N MET A 52 8.20 3.59 1.55
CA MET A 52 8.14 4.91 0.94
C MET A 52 7.13 5.73 1.73
N ALA A 53 7.62 6.55 2.67
CA ALA A 53 6.79 7.35 3.55
C ALA A 53 6.77 8.82 3.08
N ARG A 54 5.58 9.44 3.05
CA ARG A 54 5.44 10.88 2.79
C ARG A 54 6.23 11.71 3.78
N SER A 55 6.22 11.30 5.05
CA SER A 55 6.91 11.96 6.16
C SER A 55 8.44 11.94 6.07
N HIS A 56 9.02 11.13 5.19
CA HIS A 56 10.47 11.06 4.95
C HIS A 56 10.93 11.90 3.74
N GLN A 57 10.00 12.52 3.01
CA GLN A 57 10.35 13.36 1.87
C GLN A 57 10.61 14.81 2.29
N GLU A 58 11.36 15.54 1.47
CA GLU A 58 11.51 16.99 1.61
C GLU A 58 10.14 17.69 1.54
N ILE A 59 9.98 18.83 2.20
CA ILE A 59 8.69 19.54 2.37
C ILE A 59 7.98 19.75 1.02
N ASP A 60 8.73 20.21 0.01
CA ASP A 60 8.22 20.54 -1.32
C ASP A 60 8.40 19.41 -2.34
N ALA A 61 8.91 18.24 -1.91
CA ALA A 61 9.06 17.13 -2.82
C ALA A 61 7.67 16.64 -3.27
N PRO A 62 7.45 16.46 -4.59
CA PRO A 62 6.27 15.77 -5.05
C PRO A 62 6.27 14.35 -4.47
N PHE A 63 5.13 13.94 -3.95
CA PHE A 63 4.90 12.56 -3.53
C PHE A 63 4.02 11.84 -4.55
N THR A 64 3.82 10.54 -4.37
CA THR A 64 2.85 9.84 -5.20
C THR A 64 1.45 10.39 -4.99
N ASP A 65 0.70 10.46 -6.08
CA ASP A 65 -0.72 10.74 -6.08
C ASP A 65 -1.36 9.87 -7.16
N LEU A 66 -2.22 8.95 -6.74
CA LEU A 66 -2.88 8.01 -7.64
C LEU A 66 -3.96 8.71 -8.51
N ALA A 67 -4.36 9.93 -8.13
CA ALA A 67 -5.27 10.78 -8.90
C ALA A 67 -4.55 11.71 -9.90
N ASP A 68 -3.22 11.67 -9.95
CA ASP A 68 -2.39 12.37 -10.93
C ASP A 68 -1.72 11.35 -11.87
N GLU A 69 -1.83 11.52 -13.19
CA GLU A 69 -1.38 10.50 -14.14
C GLU A 69 0.15 10.38 -14.19
N ASP A 70 0.87 11.50 -14.15
CA ASP A 70 2.33 11.52 -14.27
C ASP A 70 3.00 10.96 -13.02
N ARG A 71 2.48 11.31 -11.83
CA ARG A 71 2.99 10.80 -10.54
C ARG A 71 2.73 9.29 -10.40
N ASN A 72 1.57 8.86 -10.85
CA ASN A 72 1.14 7.46 -10.83
C ASN A 72 2.00 6.59 -11.75
N ASP A 73 2.26 7.03 -12.99
CA ASP A 73 3.15 6.33 -13.91
C ASP A 73 4.60 6.30 -13.41
N THR A 74 5.06 7.37 -12.76
CA THR A 74 6.38 7.40 -12.11
C THR A 74 6.50 6.33 -11.02
N LEU A 75 5.50 6.22 -10.14
CA LEU A 75 5.47 5.18 -9.10
C LEU A 75 5.41 3.78 -9.72
N LEU A 76 4.57 3.57 -10.74
CA LEU A 76 4.44 2.29 -11.42
C LEU A 76 5.78 1.83 -12.03
N HIS A 77 6.49 2.72 -12.73
CA HIS A 77 7.78 2.40 -13.31
C HIS A 77 8.80 2.04 -12.23
N ALA A 78 8.86 2.80 -11.13
CA ALA A 78 9.75 2.49 -10.01
C ALA A 78 9.46 1.11 -9.37
N ILE A 79 8.18 0.74 -9.23
CA ILE A 79 7.74 -0.57 -8.73
C ILE A 79 8.23 -1.70 -9.65
N ILE A 80 8.06 -1.53 -10.95
CA ILE A 80 8.44 -2.53 -11.96
C ILE A 80 9.96 -2.66 -12.05
N GLU A 81 10.68 -1.54 -12.09
CA GLU A 81 12.15 -1.51 -12.16
C GLU A 81 12.79 -2.15 -10.93
N ASP A 82 12.23 -1.94 -9.73
CA ASP A 82 12.72 -2.60 -8.51
C ASP A 82 12.38 -4.10 -8.47
N GLY A 83 11.52 -4.57 -9.38
CA GLY A 83 11.03 -5.94 -9.41
C GLY A 83 10.19 -6.29 -8.18
N CYS A 84 9.42 -5.32 -7.69
CA CYS A 84 8.50 -5.52 -6.59
C CYS A 84 7.47 -6.60 -6.94
N ASN A 85 7.18 -7.48 -5.97
CA ASN A 85 6.18 -8.52 -6.16
C ASN A 85 4.86 -8.18 -5.46
N LEU A 86 4.92 -7.35 -4.42
CA LEU A 86 3.77 -6.83 -3.70
C LEU A 86 3.96 -5.34 -3.44
N VAL A 87 2.90 -4.57 -3.62
CA VAL A 87 2.81 -3.16 -3.21
C VAL A 87 1.67 -3.04 -2.21
N ILE A 88 1.94 -2.40 -1.08
CA ILE A 88 0.95 -2.05 -0.06
C ILE A 88 0.77 -0.54 -0.13
N LEU A 89 -0.47 -0.10 -0.33
CA LEU A 89 -0.84 1.31 -0.43
C LEU A 89 -1.66 1.67 0.82
N ASP A 90 -1.04 2.39 1.75
CA ASP A 90 -1.64 2.80 3.02
C ASP A 90 -1.67 4.32 3.17
N ASN A 91 -2.81 5.00 3.04
CA ASN A 91 -4.14 4.51 2.63
C ASN A 91 -4.58 5.27 1.38
N LEU A 92 -5.66 4.82 0.74
CA LEU A 92 -6.15 5.46 -0.48
C LEU A 92 -6.36 6.97 -0.32
N SER A 93 -6.96 7.42 0.79
CA SER A 93 -7.28 8.84 1.00
C SER A 93 -6.06 9.74 1.13
N THR A 94 -4.91 9.20 1.53
CA THR A 94 -3.66 9.95 1.68
C THR A 94 -2.76 9.81 0.45
N LEU A 95 -3.06 8.83 -0.41
CA LEU A 95 -2.31 8.55 -1.64
C LEU A 95 -3.07 8.98 -2.91
N ALA A 96 -4.28 9.52 -2.80
CA ALA A 96 -5.07 9.99 -3.93
C ALA A 96 -5.82 11.27 -3.56
N GLU A 97 -5.46 12.40 -4.18
CA GLU A 97 -6.21 13.65 -4.04
C GLU A 97 -7.41 13.62 -4.99
N LEU A 98 -8.57 13.21 -4.47
CA LEU A 98 -9.80 13.09 -5.25
C LEU A 98 -10.62 14.38 -5.21
N ASP A 99 -10.86 14.98 -6.38
CA ASP A 99 -11.66 16.21 -6.53
C ASP A 99 -13.08 16.08 -5.92
N ASP A 100 -13.72 14.92 -6.12
CA ASP A 100 -14.97 14.53 -5.48
C ASP A 100 -14.97 13.03 -5.19
N GLU A 101 -14.78 12.67 -3.93
CA GLU A 101 -14.76 11.28 -3.46
C GLU A 101 -16.09 10.52 -3.69
N ASN A 102 -17.18 11.22 -4.03
CA ASN A 102 -18.46 10.58 -4.37
C ASN A 102 -18.61 10.38 -5.87
N ALA A 103 -17.84 11.08 -6.69
CA ALA A 103 -17.92 11.00 -8.13
C ALA A 103 -17.11 9.80 -8.64
N ALA A 104 -17.79 8.85 -9.31
CA ALA A 104 -17.15 7.64 -9.80
C ALA A 104 -16.00 7.88 -10.80
N ASN A 105 -15.98 9.05 -11.46
CA ASN A 105 -14.91 9.46 -12.37
C ASN A 105 -13.62 9.86 -11.65
N ALA A 106 -13.67 10.37 -10.42
CA ALA A 106 -12.49 10.71 -9.63
C ALA A 106 -11.59 9.49 -9.39
N PHE A 107 -12.19 8.30 -9.32
CA PHE A 107 -11.49 7.03 -9.12
C PHE A 107 -10.94 6.41 -10.41
N ASN A 108 -11.15 7.03 -11.58
CA ASN A 108 -10.67 6.46 -12.86
C ASN A 108 -9.16 6.24 -12.86
N LYS A 109 -8.39 7.25 -12.45
CA LYS A 109 -6.93 7.18 -12.46
C LYS A 109 -6.37 6.19 -11.43
N PRO A 110 -6.85 6.16 -10.16
CA PRO A 110 -6.50 5.08 -9.23
C PRO A 110 -6.82 3.69 -9.77
N VAL A 111 -7.99 3.50 -10.38
CA VAL A 111 -8.39 2.21 -10.97
C VAL A 111 -7.46 1.79 -12.11
N ILE A 112 -7.09 2.71 -13.00
CA ILE A 112 -6.14 2.44 -14.09
C ILE A 112 -4.80 1.97 -13.55
N PHE A 113 -4.28 2.59 -12.48
CA PHE A 113 -3.04 2.15 -11.83
C PHE A 113 -3.11 0.75 -11.25
N LEU A 114 -4.18 0.44 -10.52
CA LEU A 114 -4.40 -0.89 -9.96
C LEU A 114 -4.47 -1.95 -11.08
N GLN A 115 -5.08 -1.63 -12.22
CA GLN A 115 -5.11 -2.50 -13.40
C GLN A 115 -3.73 -2.65 -14.06
N LYS A 116 -2.92 -1.58 -14.10
CA LYS A 116 -1.54 -1.63 -14.60
C LYS A 116 -0.65 -2.51 -13.70
N LEU A 117 -0.75 -2.40 -12.37
CA LEU A 117 -0.06 -3.28 -11.41
C LEU A 117 -0.42 -4.76 -11.66
N LYS A 118 -1.71 -5.05 -11.81
CA LYS A 118 -2.19 -6.40 -12.13
C LYS A 118 -1.60 -6.93 -13.45
N SER A 119 -1.59 -6.10 -14.49
CA SER A 119 -1.03 -6.44 -15.80
C SER A 119 0.49 -6.67 -15.73
N ALA A 120 1.18 -6.01 -14.81
CA ALA A 120 2.59 -6.20 -14.52
C ALA A 120 2.88 -7.40 -13.57
N ASN A 121 1.86 -8.20 -13.21
CA ASN A 121 1.96 -9.30 -12.23
C ASN A 121 2.49 -8.86 -10.86
N VAL A 122 2.15 -7.64 -10.43
CA VAL A 122 2.45 -7.11 -9.10
C VAL A 122 1.19 -7.22 -8.24
N ALA A 123 1.27 -7.93 -7.12
CA ALA A 123 0.17 -7.99 -6.17
C ALA A 123 -0.03 -6.62 -5.50
N CYS A 124 -1.28 -6.25 -5.22
CA CYS A 124 -1.61 -4.99 -4.56
C CYS A 124 -2.49 -5.23 -3.34
N LEU A 125 -2.10 -4.67 -2.20
CA LEU A 125 -2.96 -4.52 -1.03
C LEU A 125 -3.25 -3.02 -0.84
N LEU A 126 -4.51 -2.64 -0.95
CA LEU A 126 -4.94 -1.26 -0.73
C LEU A 126 -5.65 -1.16 0.62
N VAL A 127 -5.14 -0.31 1.51
CA VAL A 127 -5.82 0.04 2.76
C VAL A 127 -6.76 1.19 2.46
N HIS A 128 -8.01 1.05 2.89
CA HIS A 128 -9.03 2.07 2.71
C HIS A 128 -9.95 2.15 3.91
N HIS A 129 -10.32 3.37 4.28
CA HIS A 129 -11.18 3.62 5.43
C HIS A 129 -12.63 3.24 5.16
N THR A 130 -13.32 2.84 6.22
CA THR A 130 -14.76 2.66 6.20
C THR A 130 -15.51 3.99 6.04
N ASN A 131 -16.75 3.91 5.56
CA ASN A 131 -17.68 5.03 5.59
C ASN A 131 -18.04 5.39 7.05
N LYS A 132 -18.87 6.41 7.24
CA LYS A 132 -19.28 6.86 8.58
C LYS A 132 -20.08 5.81 9.37
N GLN A 133 -20.69 4.85 8.68
CA GLN A 133 -21.50 3.78 9.25
C GLN A 133 -20.65 2.57 9.67
N GLY A 134 -19.41 2.45 9.18
CA GLY A 134 -18.49 1.37 9.53
C GLY A 134 -18.78 0.03 8.84
N ASP A 135 -19.76 -0.02 7.94
CA ASP A 135 -20.27 -1.27 7.32
C ASP A 135 -19.73 -1.53 5.91
N ALA A 136 -19.17 -0.50 5.27
CA ALA A 136 -18.56 -0.55 3.96
C ALA A 136 -17.37 0.42 3.87
N TYR A 137 -16.53 0.29 2.84
CA TYR A 137 -15.49 1.27 2.55
C TYR A 137 -16.09 2.60 2.05
N ARG A 138 -15.36 3.70 2.26
CA ARG A 138 -15.76 5.06 1.84
C ARG A 138 -15.63 5.24 0.31
N GLY A 139 -16.44 6.08 -0.30
CA GLY A 139 -16.26 6.49 -1.71
C GLY A 139 -16.83 5.51 -2.75
N SER A 140 -16.33 5.59 -3.99
CA SER A 140 -16.94 4.91 -5.13
C SER A 140 -16.74 3.40 -5.13
N SER A 141 -17.81 2.66 -5.43
CA SER A 141 -17.75 1.20 -5.60
C SER A 141 -16.89 0.74 -6.78
N LYS A 142 -16.54 1.67 -7.68
CA LYS A 142 -15.70 1.43 -8.83
C LYS A 142 -14.33 0.85 -8.44
N ILE A 143 -13.77 1.28 -7.31
CA ILE A 143 -12.44 0.82 -6.90
C ILE A 143 -12.43 -0.68 -6.56
N ALA A 144 -13.49 -1.18 -5.93
CA ALA A 144 -13.62 -2.58 -5.56
C ALA A 144 -13.70 -3.52 -6.76
N THR A 145 -14.12 -3.03 -7.93
CA THR A 145 -14.23 -3.87 -9.14
C THR A 145 -12.88 -4.37 -9.65
N THR A 146 -11.78 -3.76 -9.22
CA THR A 146 -10.42 -4.17 -9.62
C THR A 146 -9.84 -5.25 -8.70
N PHE A 147 -10.43 -5.49 -7.53
CA PHE A 147 -9.93 -6.43 -6.53
C PHE A 147 -10.70 -7.75 -6.56
N GLU A 148 -9.97 -8.86 -6.42
CA GLU A 148 -10.55 -10.20 -6.26
C GLU A 148 -11.03 -10.47 -4.84
N THR A 149 -10.49 -9.76 -3.85
CA THR A 149 -10.76 -10.00 -2.43
C THR A 149 -10.95 -8.68 -1.71
N LEU A 150 -12.01 -8.59 -0.93
CA LEU A 150 -12.31 -7.47 -0.03
C LEU A 150 -12.32 -8.01 1.40
N MET A 151 -11.55 -7.39 2.28
CA MET A 151 -11.48 -7.73 3.70
C MET A 151 -11.85 -6.50 4.52
N MET A 152 -12.76 -6.67 5.48
CA MET A 152 -13.15 -5.62 6.41
C MET A 152 -12.50 -5.89 7.77
N LEU A 153 -11.87 -4.87 8.34
CA LEU A 153 -11.37 -4.90 9.71
C LEU A 153 -12.38 -4.18 10.60
N SER A 154 -12.94 -4.91 11.55
CA SER A 154 -13.84 -4.37 12.58
C SER A 154 -13.23 -4.55 13.96
N ALA A 155 -13.34 -3.55 14.82
CA ALA A 155 -13.05 -3.74 16.24
C ALA A 155 -14.00 -4.79 16.81
N VAL A 156 -13.48 -5.68 17.65
CA VAL A 156 -14.33 -6.58 18.43
C VAL A 156 -14.97 -5.73 19.52
N GLU A 157 -16.30 -5.58 19.50
CA GLU A 157 -17.03 -5.03 20.64
C GLU A 157 -16.83 -5.98 21.83
N ASN A 158 -16.24 -5.46 22.91
CA ASN A 158 -16.11 -6.19 24.18
C ASN A 158 -17.37 -5.99 25.04
#